data_AF-A0A1S8ZME5-F1
#
_entry.id   AF-A0A1S8ZME5-F1
#
_cell.length_a   1.000
_cell.length_b   1.000
_cell.length_c   1.000
_cell.angle_alpha   90.00
_cell.angle_beta   90.00
_cell.angle_gamma   90.00
#
_symmetry.space_group_name_H-M   'P 1'
#
loop_
_entity.id
_entity.type
_entity.pdbx_description
1 polymer ?
#
loop_
_entity_poly.entity_id
_entity_poly.type
_entity_poly.pdbx_seq_one_letter_code
_entity_poly.pdbx_strand_id
1 'polypeptide(L)'
;MKKLIEFKLQRETIYIEMSVLDNIQECTEYISTPFSKGKTVFENGTDFSAFEKKIIKCFIDEKYRTFLHLEGKQPQSICVEVIEKFEEELWKGKKTYIFETLTCNPYESQYTYLVEK
;
A
#
# COMPACT_ATOMS: atom_id res chain seq x y z
N MET A 1 4.15 -10.46 -7.45
CA MET A 1 5.42 -9.78 -7.85
C MET A 1 5.99 -9.05 -6.65
N LYS A 2 7.31 -9.01 -6.44
CA LYS A 2 7.96 -8.20 -5.40
C LYS A 2 8.93 -7.18 -6.02
N LYS A 3 9.00 -5.96 -5.48
CA LYS A 3 9.93 -4.90 -5.88
C LYS A 3 10.40 -4.15 -4.63
N LEU A 4 11.70 -3.87 -4.54
CA LEU A 4 12.24 -2.94 -3.54
C LEU A 4 12.26 -1.55 -4.14
N ILE A 5 11.69 -0.57 -3.43
CA ILE A 5 11.67 0.83 -3.84
C ILE A 5 12.58 1.63 -2.91
N GLU A 6 13.49 2.40 -3.51
CA GLU A 6 14.32 3.35 -2.81
C GLU A 6 13.52 4.61 -2.46
N PHE A 7 13.46 4.94 -1.17
CA PHE A 7 12.82 6.18 -0.71
C PHE A 7 13.86 7.08 -0.04
N LYS A 8 14.12 8.22 -0.69
CA LYS A 8 15.17 9.15 -0.29
C LYS A 8 14.65 10.11 0.78
N LEU A 9 15.31 10.11 1.93
CA LEU A 9 15.14 11.09 2.99
C LEU A 9 16.35 12.04 3.01
N GLN A 10 16.34 13.06 3.88
CA GLN A 10 17.36 14.11 3.82
C GLN A 10 18.78 13.57 4.07
N ARG A 11 18.89 12.52 4.90
CA ARG A 11 20.17 11.99 5.38
C ARG A 11 20.47 10.56 4.94
N GLU A 12 19.46 9.81 4.49
CA GLU A 12 19.60 8.40 4.16
C GLU A 12 18.57 7.96 3.12
N THR A 13 18.81 6.80 2.52
CA THR A 13 17.82 6.12 1.66
C THR A 13 17.33 4.89 2.41
N ILE A 14 16.01 4.77 2.56
CA ILE A 14 15.39 3.55 3.08
C ILE A 14 14.88 2.70 1.93
N TYR A 15 14.79 1.40 2.16
CA TYR A 15 14.28 0.43 1.19
C TYR A 15 12.92 -0.07 1.63
N ILE A 16 11.93 0.05 0.74
CA ILE A 16 10.54 -0.29 0.99
C ILE A 16 10.18 -1.49 0.14
N GLU A 17 9.70 -2.56 0.78
CA GLU A 17 9.26 -3.76 0.06
C GLU A 17 7.82 -3.56 -0.43
N MET A 18 7.68 -3.56 -1.74
CA MET A 18 6.39 -3.54 -2.44
C MET A 18 6.08 -4.92 -3.01
N SER A 19 4.86 -5.39 -2.80
CA SER A 19 4.39 -6.67 -3.33
C SER A 19 3.02 -6.54 -3.98
N VAL A 20 2.82 -7.16 -5.14
CA VAL A 20 1.49 -7.37 -5.74
C VAL A 20 1.02 -8.79 -5.43
N LEU A 21 -0.15 -8.88 -4.81
CA LEU A 21 -0.79 -10.09 -4.30
C LEU A 21 -2.17 -10.29 -4.93
N ASP A 22 -2.64 -11.53 -4.99
CA ASP A 22 -4.00 -11.85 -5.45
C ASP A 22 -5.02 -11.90 -4.29
N ASN A 23 -4.55 -12.01 -3.04
CA ASN A 23 -5.38 -12.03 -1.83
C ASN A 23 -4.70 -11.26 -0.69
N ILE A 24 -5.52 -10.75 0.23
CA ILE A 24 -5.03 -10.06 1.44
C ILE A 24 -4.23 -11.09 2.25
N GLN A 25 -3.03 -10.73 2.64
CA GLN A 25 -2.20 -11.55 3.52
C GLN A 25 -2.37 -11.13 4.97
N GLU A 26 -2.13 -12.08 5.89
CA GLU A 26 -2.03 -11.75 7.30
C GLU A 26 -0.92 -10.72 7.54
N CYS A 27 -1.24 -9.76 8.41
CA CYS A 27 -0.31 -8.73 8.85
C CYS A 27 0.80 -9.35 9.70
N THR A 28 2.02 -8.85 9.54
CA THR A 28 3.20 -9.35 10.29
C THR A 28 3.02 -9.13 11.80
N GLU A 29 2.46 -7.97 12.16
CA GLU A 29 1.96 -7.66 13.50
C GLU A 29 0.65 -6.90 13.35
N TYR A 30 -0.42 -7.44 13.92
CA TYR A 30 -1.72 -6.76 13.96
C TYR A 30 -1.82 -5.99 15.27
N ILE A 31 -1.62 -4.68 15.22
CA ILE A 31 -1.73 -3.83 16.41
C ILE A 31 -3.17 -3.31 16.49
N SER A 32 -3.87 -3.62 17.57
CA SER A 32 -5.24 -3.17 17.77
C SER A 32 -5.29 -1.63 17.89
N THR A 33 -5.76 -0.97 16.82
CA THR A 33 -6.14 0.46 16.70
C THR A 33 -5.01 1.51 16.68
N PRO A 34 -5.18 2.65 15.95
CA PRO A 34 -6.34 3.11 15.20
C PRO A 34 -6.11 2.92 13.69
N PHE A 35 -5.90 1.69 13.23
CA PHE A 35 -5.67 1.42 11.82
C PHE A 35 -6.97 0.96 11.16
N SER A 36 -7.42 1.72 10.16
CA SER A 36 -8.75 1.61 9.58
C SER A 36 -8.77 0.61 8.43
N LYS A 37 -9.87 -0.15 8.35
CA LYS A 37 -10.30 -0.77 7.10
C LYS A 37 -11.18 0.24 6.37
N GLY A 38 -10.67 0.82 5.29
CA GLY A 38 -11.45 1.70 4.42
C GLY A 38 -12.06 0.89 3.29
N LYS A 39 -13.34 1.12 2.97
CA LYS A 39 -13.96 0.56 1.76
C LYS A 39 -14.58 1.70 0.96
N THR A 40 -14.26 1.78 -0.32
CA THR A 40 -14.91 2.72 -1.22
C THR A 40 -16.33 2.23 -1.49
N VAL A 41 -17.31 3.12 -1.34
CA VAL A 41 -18.71 2.83 -1.69
C VAL A 41 -18.88 3.08 -3.18
N PHE A 42 -19.29 2.05 -3.92
CA PHE A 42 -19.61 2.13 -5.34
C PHE A 42 -21.12 2.21 -5.54
N GLU A 43 -21.56 2.77 -6.67
CA GLU A 43 -22.98 2.82 -7.00
C GLU A 43 -23.56 1.41 -7.17
N ASN A 44 -24.82 1.25 -6.77
CA ASN A 44 -25.53 -0.01 -6.96
C ASN A 44 -25.63 -0.34 -8.45
N GLY A 45 -25.21 -1.54 -8.83
CA GLY A 45 -25.19 -1.98 -10.23
C GLY A 45 -23.88 -1.73 -10.98
N THR A 46 -22.82 -1.27 -10.29
CA THR A 46 -21.48 -1.19 -10.91
C THR A 46 -21.06 -2.58 -11.40
N ASP A 47 -20.87 -2.74 -12.71
CA ASP A 47 -20.41 -3.99 -13.29
C ASP A 47 -18.89 -4.12 -13.12
N PHE A 48 -18.48 -5.07 -12.27
CA PHE A 48 -17.07 -5.38 -12.03
C PHE A 48 -16.53 -6.49 -12.93
N SER A 49 -17.31 -6.98 -13.91
CA SER A 49 -16.90 -8.07 -14.80
C SER A 49 -15.67 -7.74 -15.65
N ALA A 50 -15.48 -6.45 -15.97
CA ALA A 50 -14.34 -5.92 -16.72
C ALA A 50 -13.09 -5.68 -15.85
N PHE A 51 -13.17 -5.89 -14.53
CA PHE A 51 -12.09 -5.61 -13.59
C PHE A 51 -11.56 -6.91 -12.96
N GLU A 52 -10.29 -6.89 -12.58
CA GLU A 52 -9.69 -7.88 -11.69
C GLU A 52 -9.27 -7.21 -10.37
N LYS A 53 -9.25 -7.99 -9.29
CA LYS A 53 -8.74 -7.50 -8.00
C LYS A 53 -7.25 -7.77 -7.91
N LYS A 54 -6.49 -6.73 -7.55
CA LYS A 54 -5.06 -6.82 -7.23
C LYS A 54 -4.79 -6.09 -5.92
N ILE A 55 -3.86 -6.60 -5.13
CA ILE A 55 -3.52 -5.99 -3.85
C ILE A 55 -2.07 -5.55 -3.89
N ILE A 56 -1.83 -4.28 -3.60
CA ILE A 56 -0.48 -3.75 -3.38
C ILE A 56 -0.23 -3.73 -1.88
N LYS A 57 0.77 -4.49 -1.44
CA LYS A 57 1.31 -4.47 -0.08
C LYS A 57 2.57 -3.60 -0.04
N CYS A 58 2.62 -2.69 0.92
CA CYS A 58 3.82 -1.97 1.33
C CYS A 58 4.28 -2.49 2.68
N PHE A 59 5.58 -2.71 2.80
CA PHE A 59 6.24 -3.07 4.05
C PHE A 59 7.56 -2.29 4.22
N ILE A 60 7.72 -1.65 5.37
CA ILE A 60 8.93 -0.96 5.79
C ILE A 60 9.55 -1.76 6.94
N ASP A 61 10.81 -2.15 6.79
CA ASP A 61 11.54 -2.89 7.82
C ASP A 61 11.65 -2.05 9.11
N GLU A 62 11.34 -2.64 10.27
CA GLU A 62 11.35 -1.94 11.57
C GLU A 62 12.74 -1.40 11.91
N LYS A 63 13.82 -1.91 11.31
CA LYS A 63 15.17 -1.32 11.49
C LYS A 63 15.23 0.17 11.15
N TYR A 64 14.32 0.67 10.29
CA TYR A 64 14.24 2.09 9.93
C TYR A 64 13.43 2.93 10.93
N ARG A 65 12.81 2.32 11.96
CA ARG A 65 11.99 3.00 12.97
C ARG A 65 12.67 4.21 13.60
N THR A 66 13.87 4.01 14.13
CA THR A 66 14.63 5.07 14.81
C THR A 66 14.94 6.21 13.84
N PHE A 67 15.32 5.87 12.61
CA PHE A 67 15.66 6.86 11.59
C PHE A 67 14.44 7.68 11.16
N LEU A 68 13.31 7.03 10.86
CA LEU A 68 12.06 7.70 10.48
C LEU A 68 11.55 8.63 11.57
N HIS A 69 11.68 8.23 12.84
CA HIS A 69 11.33 9.07 13.97
C HIS A 69 12.18 10.35 14.04
N LEU A 70 13.51 10.23 13.84
CA LEU A 70 14.42 11.37 13.83
C LEU A 70 14.17 12.35 12.67
N GLU A 71 13.76 11.84 11.52
CA GLU A 71 13.38 12.65 10.35
C GLU A 71 11.95 13.21 10.45
N GLY A 72 11.21 12.90 11.53
CA GLY A 72 9.83 13.35 11.74
C GLY A 72 8.83 12.77 10.72
N LYS A 73 9.14 11.62 10.12
CA LYS A 73 8.32 10.98 9.09
C LYS A 73 7.48 9.85 9.67
N GLN A 74 6.19 9.83 9.31
CA GLN A 74 5.31 8.72 9.62
C GLN A 74 5.45 7.63 8.56
N PRO A 75 5.80 6.38 8.91
CA PRO A 75 6.02 5.34 7.91
C PRO A 75 4.76 5.02 7.10
N GLN A 76 3.58 5.17 7.69
CA GLN A 76 2.31 5.00 6.98
C GLN A 76 2.16 5.97 5.80
N SER A 77 2.52 7.25 6.00
CA SER A 77 2.48 8.26 4.93
C SER A 77 3.46 7.94 3.81
N ILE A 78 4.62 7.37 4.14
CA ILE A 78 5.58 6.89 3.15
C ILE A 78 4.99 5.72 2.35
N CYS A 79 4.36 4.76 3.01
CA CYS A 79 3.70 3.65 2.32
C CYS A 79 2.60 4.13 1.36
N VAL A 80 1.79 5.12 1.75
CA VAL A 80 0.78 5.73 0.88
C VAL A 80 1.43 6.32 -0.37
N GLU A 81 2.44 7.18 -0.18
CA GLU A 81 3.13 7.86 -1.30
C GLU A 81 3.77 6.87 -2.27
N VAL A 82 4.37 5.80 -1.75
CA VAL A 82 5.06 4.80 -2.54
C VAL A 82 4.08 3.87 -3.26
N ILE A 83 2.95 3.54 -2.62
CA ILE A 83 1.87 2.79 -3.26
C ILE A 83 1.29 3.57 -4.44
N GLU A 84 0.98 4.85 -4.27
CA GLU A 84 0.44 5.70 -5.34
C GLU A 84 1.37 5.74 -6.55
N LYS A 85 2.67 6.00 -6.32
CA LYS A 85 3.67 5.98 -7.41
C LYS A 85 3.80 4.61 -8.06
N PHE A 86 3.79 3.55 -7.26
CA PHE A 86 3.97 2.19 -7.77
C PHE A 86 2.75 1.71 -8.57
N GLU A 87 1.55 2.12 -8.16
CA GLU A 87 0.28 1.88 -8.85
C GLU A 87 0.27 2.55 -10.23
N GLU A 88 0.60 3.83 -10.30
CA GLU A 88 0.70 4.59 -11.55
C GLU A 88 1.70 3.97 -12.54
N GLU A 89 2.84 3.46 -12.04
CA GLU A 89 3.83 2.74 -12.86
C GLU A 89 3.29 1.40 -13.38
N LEU A 90 2.61 0.64 -12.52
CA LEU A 90 2.17 -0.73 -12.80
C LEU A 90 1.02 -0.80 -13.81
N TRP A 91 0.05 0.09 -13.67
CA TRP A 91 -1.20 0.03 -14.40
C TRP A 91 -1.42 1.26 -15.28
N LYS A 92 -0.34 1.91 -15.68
CA LYS A 92 -0.37 3.09 -16.55
C LYS A 92 -1.35 2.92 -17.71
N GLY A 93 -2.37 3.78 -17.73
CA GLY A 93 -3.38 3.82 -18.79
C GLY A 93 -4.57 2.87 -18.61
N LYS A 94 -4.60 2.06 -17.53
CA LYS A 94 -5.77 1.27 -17.12
C LYS A 94 -6.62 2.07 -16.15
N LYS A 95 -7.94 1.81 -16.14
CA LYS A 95 -8.81 2.32 -15.07
C LYS A 95 -8.57 1.55 -13.78
N THR A 96 -8.30 2.27 -12.70
CA THR A 96 -8.03 1.71 -11.38
C THR A 96 -8.91 2.37 -10.33
N TYR A 97 -9.40 1.57 -9.38
CA TYR A 97 -10.19 2.07 -8.25
C TYR A 97 -9.71 1.43 -6.96
N ILE A 98 -9.50 2.22 -5.92
CA ILE A 98 -9.28 1.69 -4.58
C ILE A 98 -10.59 1.09 -4.10
N PHE A 99 -10.60 -0.22 -3.85
CA PHE A 99 -11.76 -0.96 -3.35
C PHE A 99 -11.74 -1.07 -1.84
N GLU A 100 -10.60 -1.47 -1.28
CA GLU A 100 -10.42 -1.69 0.15
C GLU A 100 -9.00 -1.32 0.57
N THR A 101 -8.84 -0.70 1.72
CA THR A 101 -7.54 -0.45 2.35
C THR A 101 -7.48 -1.16 3.69
N LEU A 102 -6.35 -1.77 3.98
CA LEU A 102 -6.04 -2.40 5.26
C LEU A 102 -4.69 -1.87 5.73
N THR A 103 -4.70 -1.00 6.73
CA THR A 103 -3.46 -0.63 7.43
C THR A 103 -3.25 -1.63 8.57
N CYS A 104 -2.13 -2.35 8.53
CA CYS A 104 -1.82 -3.40 9.52
C CYS A 104 -1.19 -2.82 10.79
N ASN A 105 -0.20 -1.95 10.60
CA ASN A 105 0.55 -1.23 11.62
C ASN A 105 1.23 -0.01 10.94
N PRO A 106 2.01 0.83 11.66
CA PRO A 106 2.65 1.99 11.04
C PRO A 106 3.55 1.68 9.84
N TYR A 107 4.06 0.46 9.70
CA TYR A 107 5.06 0.03 8.73
C TYR A 107 4.52 -0.92 7.65
N GLU A 108 3.25 -1.31 7.73
CA GLU A 108 2.65 -2.27 6.83
C GLU A 108 1.24 -1.85 6.43
N SER A 109 1.00 -1.77 5.12
CA SER A 109 -0.30 -1.42 4.54
C SER A 109 -0.59 -2.27 3.30
N GLN A 110 -1.86 -2.60 3.08
CA GLN A 110 -2.35 -3.33 1.91
C GLN A 110 -3.51 -2.56 1.27
N TYR A 111 -3.40 -2.28 -0.02
CA TYR A 111 -4.42 -1.57 -0.81
C TYR A 111 -4.95 -2.52 -1.88
N THR A 112 -6.24 -2.83 -1.80
CA THR A 112 -6.96 -3.60 -2.80
C THR A 112 -7.46 -2.65 -3.87
N TYR A 113 -7.03 -2.90 -5.10
CA TYR A 113 -7.46 -2.21 -6.30
C TYR A 113 -8.37 -3.10 -7.14
N LEU A 114 -9.33 -2.47 -7.79
CA LEU A 114 -9.99 -3.00 -8.98
C LEU A 114 -9.28 -2.41 -10.18
N VAL A 115 -8.74 -3.26 -11.04
CA VAL A 115 -7.92 -2.90 -12.21
C VAL A 115 -8.60 -3.42 -13.46
N GLU A 116 -8.75 -2.57 -14.48
CA GLU A 116 -9.29 -2.98 -15.78
C GLU A 116 -8.44 -4.09 -16.41
N LYS A 117 -9.10 -5.15 -16.91
CA LYS A 117 -8.45 -6.33 -17.49
C LYS A 117 -7.60 -5.98 -18.71
#